data_AF-A0A953TQG5-F1
#
_entry.id   AF-A0A953TQG5-F1
#
_cell.length_a   1.000
_cell.length_b   1.000
_cell.length_c   1.000
_cell.angle_alpha   90.00
_cell.angle_beta   90.00
_cell.angle_gamma   90.00
#
_symmetry.space_group_name_H-M   'P 1'
#
loop_
_entity.id
_entity.type
_entity.pdbx_description
1 polymer ?
#
loop_
_entity_poly.entity_id
_entity_poly.type
_entity_poly.pdbx_seq_one_letter_code
_entity_poly.pdbx_strand_id
1 'polypeptide(L)' 'MTQTPVEVPEAVFEKLRAQFSAAQLVELTATIAWENYRARFNHAFGAESENFSAGSVCALPVRSRDPERATGT' A
#
# COMPACT_ATOMS: atom_id res chain seq x y z
N MET A 1 1.60 -3.56 8.96
CA MET A 1 0.73 -3.90 10.12
C MET A 1 -0.45 -4.80 9.73
N THR A 2 -0.31 -5.61 8.67
CA THR A 2 -1.35 -6.56 8.21
C THR A 2 -1.23 -7.92 8.89
N GLN A 3 0.00 -8.36 9.20
CA GLN A 3 0.27 -9.60 9.94
C GLN A 3 -0.28 -9.54 11.38
N THR A 4 -0.71 -10.70 11.88
CA THR A 4 -1.22 -10.88 13.25
C THR A 4 -0.45 -12.05 13.90
N PRO A 5 0.27 -11.85 15.02
CA PRO A 5 0.40 -10.58 15.78
C PRO A 5 1.14 -9.49 14.98
N VAL A 6 0.91 -8.23 15.35
CA VAL A 6 1.57 -7.10 14.70
C VAL A 6 3.01 -7.01 15.21
N GLU A 7 3.96 -7.19 14.29
CA GLU A 7 5.38 -6.93 14.51
C GLU A 7 5.90 -6.14 13.31
N VAL A 8 6.58 -5.02 13.57
CA VAL A 8 7.19 -4.18 12.53
C VAL A 8 8.67 -4.06 12.85
N PRO A 9 9.57 -4.64 12.02
CA PRO A 9 11.00 -4.58 12.27
C PRO A 9 11.54 -3.14 12.26
N GLU A 10 12.48 -2.83 13.15
CA GLU A 10 13.10 -1.51 13.24
C GLU A 10 13.73 -1.06 11.92
N ALA A 11 14.32 -1.99 11.15
CA ALA A 11 14.88 -1.72 9.83
C ALA A 11 13.87 -1.13 8.83
N VAL A 12 12.55 -1.35 9.04
CA VAL A 12 11.50 -0.70 8.25
C VAL A 12 11.34 0.76 8.67
N PHE A 13 11.30 1.04 9.97
CA PHE A 13 11.21 2.41 10.49
C PHE A 13 12.42 3.25 10.10
N GLU A 14 13.63 2.70 10.13
CA GLU A 14 14.84 3.41 9.68
C GLU A 14 14.73 3.87 8.22
N LYS A 15 14.26 2.99 7.33
CA LYS A 15 14.04 3.35 5.92
C LYS A 15 12.96 4.42 5.76
N LEU A 16 11.90 4.36 6.56
CA LEU A 16 10.81 5.34 6.49
C LEU A 16 11.25 6.70 7.04
N ARG A 17 12.03 6.76 8.14
CA ARG A 17 12.57 8.01 8.69
C ARG A 17 13.51 8.73 7.73
N ALA A 18 14.18 8.01 6.82
CA ALA A 18 14.99 8.61 5.77
C ALA A 18 14.16 9.40 4.73
N GLN A 19 12.84 9.18 4.65
CA GLN A 19 11.95 9.81 3.66
C GLN A 19 10.84 10.66 4.27
N PHE A 20 10.44 10.38 5.52
CA PHE A 20 9.30 11.01 6.17
C PHE A 20 9.68 11.67 7.47
N SER A 21 9.09 12.83 7.73
CA SER A 21 9.10 13.46 9.05
C SER A 21 8.33 12.62 10.07
N ALA A 22 8.57 12.86 11.36
CA ALA A 22 7.84 12.18 12.43
C ALA A 22 6.32 12.35 12.32
N ALA A 23 5.84 13.54 11.92
CA ALA A 23 4.41 13.78 11.73
C ALA A 23 3.83 12.94 10.57
N GLN A 24 4.55 12.87 9.44
CA GLN A 24 4.15 12.04 8.30
C GLN A 24 4.17 10.54 8.64
N LEU A 25 5.11 10.08 9.50
CA LEU A 25 5.11 8.69 9.96
C LEU A 25 3.89 8.37 10.83
N VAL A 26 3.48 9.30 11.70
CA VAL A 26 2.25 9.14 12.49
C VAL A 26 1.04 9.06 11.57
N GLU A 27 0.94 9.96 10.59
CA GLU A 27 -0.16 9.95 9.61
C GLU A 27 -0.19 8.65 8.80
N LEU A 28 0.95 8.24 8.23
CA LEU A 28 1.07 7.00 7.47
C LEU A 28 0.65 5.78 8.31
N THR A 29 1.10 5.71 9.55
CA THR A 29 0.77 4.61 10.46
C THR A 29 -0.73 4.60 10.79
N ALA A 30 -1.33 5.77 11.01
CA ALA A 30 -2.77 5.90 11.27
C ALA A 30 -3.60 5.46 10.05
N THR A 31 -3.23 5.88 8.83
CA THR A 31 -3.88 5.42 7.60
C THR A 31 -3.78 3.91 7.45
N ILE A 32 -2.59 3.32 7.64
CA ILE A 32 -2.40 1.87 7.58
C ILE A 32 -3.29 1.16 8.62
N ALA A 33 -3.37 1.67 9.85
CA ALA A 33 -4.21 1.08 10.88
C ALA A 33 -5.70 1.13 10.50
N TRP A 34 -6.16 2.25 9.95
CA TRP A 34 -7.53 2.43 9.47
C TRP A 34 -7.88 1.45 8.34
N GLU A 35 -6.99 1.28 7.37
CA GLU A 35 -7.19 0.30 6.29
C GLU A 35 -7.24 -1.13 6.81
N ASN A 36 -6.38 -1.49 7.76
CA ASN A 36 -6.42 -2.82 8.36
C ASN A 36 -7.71 -3.06 9.15
N TYR A 37 -8.25 -2.04 9.83
CA TYR A 37 -9.55 -2.13 10.47
C TYR A 37 -10.67 -2.39 9.44
N ARG A 38 -10.74 -1.58 8.39
CA ARG A 38 -11.76 -1.74 7.34
C ARG A 38 -11.66 -3.10 6.65
N ALA A 39 -10.44 -3.58 6.38
CA ALA A 39 -10.23 -4.90 5.79
C ALA A 39 -10.78 -6.02 6.69
N ARG A 40 -10.48 -5.98 8.00
CA ARG A 40 -10.97 -6.98 8.97
C ARG A 40 -12.48 -6.88 9.15
N PHE A 41 -13.02 -5.67 9.22
CA PHE A 41 -14.46 -5.42 9.32
C PHE A 41 -15.18 -5.99 8.09
N ASN A 42 -14.77 -5.58 6.89
CA ASN A 42 -15.37 -6.04 5.63
C ASN A 42 -15.32 -7.56 5.51
N HIS A 43 -14.18 -8.17 5.83
CA HIS A 43 -14.03 -9.63 5.81
C HIS A 43 -14.97 -10.33 6.80
N ALA A 44 -15.12 -9.80 8.02
CA ALA A 44 -16.01 -10.39 9.02
C ALA A 44 -17.48 -10.39 8.59
N PHE A 45 -17.90 -9.38 7.84
CA PHE A 45 -19.27 -9.25 7.33
C PHE A 45 -19.47 -9.82 5.92
N GLY A 46 -18.42 -10.36 5.29
CA GLY A 46 -18.49 -10.83 3.90
C GLY A 46 -18.82 -9.70 2.91
N ALA A 47 -18.42 -8.47 3.21
CA ALA A 47 -18.68 -7.33 2.34
C ALA A 47 -17.84 -7.43 1.07
N GLU A 48 -18.51 -7.49 -0.09
CA GLU A 48 -17.88 -7.54 -1.41
C GLU A 48 -17.74 -6.15 -2.03
N SER A 49 -17.04 -6.07 -3.16
CA SER A 49 -16.98 -4.84 -3.94
C SER A 49 -18.30 -4.56 -4.66
N GLU A 50 -18.64 -3.29 -4.82
CA GLU A 50 -19.81 -2.82 -5.57
C GLU A 50 -19.70 -3.00 -7.10
N ASN A 51 -18.70 -3.73 -7.59
CA ASN A 51 -18.54 -4.09 -8.99
C ASN A 51 -18.53 -2.91 -10.00
N PHE A 52 -18.19 -1.69 -9.58
CA PHE A 52 -18.08 -0.51 -10.48
C PHE A 52 -17.09 -0.67 -11.64
N SER A 53 -16.22 -1.68 -11.56
CA SER A 53 -15.23 -2.04 -12.59
C SER A 53 -15.53 -3.38 -13.27
N ALA A 54 -16.75 -3.90 -13.16
CA ALA A 54 -17.13 -5.14 -13.83
C ALA A 54 -16.94 -5.01 -15.36
N GLY A 55 -16.17 -5.93 -15.94
CA GLY A 55 -15.82 -5.91 -17.36
C GLY A 55 -14.76 -4.89 -17.75
N SER A 56 -14.21 -4.11 -16.82
CA SER A 56 -13.05 -3.26 -17.08
C SER A 56 -11.76 -4.08 -17.10
N VAL A 57 -10.74 -3.58 -17.80
CA VAL A 57 -9.40 -4.18 -17.83
C VAL A 57 -8.38 -3.20 -17.27
N CYS A 58 -7.47 -3.68 -16.43
CA CYS A 58 -6.29 -2.90 -16.05
C CYS A 58 -5.28 -2.97 -17.19
N ALA A 59 -5.32 -1.99 -18.11
CA ALA A 59 -4.35 -1.91 -19.19
C ALA A 59 -2.97 -1.59 -18.62
N LEU A 60 -2.10 -2.60 -18.55
CA LEU A 60 -0.72 -2.40 -18.15
C LEU A 60 0.02 -1.62 -19.25
N PRO A 61 0.87 -0.64 -18.88
CA PRO A 61 1.70 0.05 -19.86
C PRO A 61 2.65 -0.96 -20.52
N VAL A 62 2.73 -0.92 -21.84
CA VAL A 62 3.75 -1.69 -22.56
C VAL A 62 5.11 -1.16 -22.12
N ARG A 63 6.00 -2.04 -21.64
CA ARG A 63 7.37 -1.64 -21.31
C ARG A 63 8.00 -1.03 -22.56
N SER A 64 8.39 0.24 -22.48
CA SER A 64 9.13 0.91 -23.55
C SER A 64 10.44 0.16 -23.79
N ARG A 65 10.71 -0.21 -25.04
CA ARG A 65 11.99 -0.81 -25.45
C ARG A 65 13.07 0.25 -25.72
N ASP A 66 12.91 1.44 -25.15
CA ASP A 66 13.88 2.53 -25.25
C ASP A 66 15.06 2.28 -24.32
N PRO A 67 16.29 2.11 -24.86
CA PRO A 67 17.48 1.87 -24.05
C PRO A 67 17.85 3.06 -23.15
N GLU A 68 17.32 4.26 -23.41
CA GLU A 68 17.65 5.48 -22.68
C GLU A 68 16.84 5.66 -21.37
N ARG A 69 15.69 4.98 -21.24
CA ARG A 69 14.83 5.07 -20.03
C ARG A 69 15.17 4.06 -18.94
N ALA A 70 16.11 3.15 -19.20
CA ALA A 70 16.52 2.09 -18.27
C ALA A 70 17.50 2.56 -17.18
N THR A 71 18.09 3.75 -17.33
CA THR A 71 19.12 4.33 -16.44
C THR A 71 18.62 5.48 -15.57
N GLY A 72 17.31 5.59 -15.32
CA GLY A 72 16.71 6.70 -14.56
C GLY A 72 17.26 6.86 -13.13
N THR A 73 18.35 7.62 -13.00
CA THR A 73 18.64 8.53 -11.87
C THR A 73 17.59 9.62 -11.79
#